data_AF-A0A8T5RB45-F1
#
_entry.id   AF-A0A8T5RB45-F1
#
_cell.length_a   1.000
_cell.length_b   1.000
_cell.length_c   1.000
_cell.angle_alpha   90.00
_cell.angle_beta   90.00
_cell.angle_gamma   90.00
#
_symmetry.space_group_name_H-M   'P 1'
#
loop_
_entity.id
_entity.type
_entity.pdbx_description
1 polymer ?
#
loop_
_entity_poly.entity_id
_entity_poly.type
_entity_poly.pdbx_seq_one_letter_code
_entity_poly.pdbx_strand_id
1 'polypeptide(L)' 'MSLISSDENNGGFEKLEVVKKYFYRIFTVLSKEVKEELMKLNLSKDELKEIKKELVFLPEEKQIEFLKELTGNAE' A
#
# COMPACT_ATOMS: atom_id res chain seq x y z
N MET A 1 -20.99 -47.89 -2.16
CA MET A 1 -21.62 -46.77 -2.87
C MET A 1 -21.39 -45.50 -2.06
N SER A 2 -20.90 -44.47 -2.74
CA SER A 2 -20.67 -43.07 -2.36
C SER A 2 -20.56 -42.72 -0.87
N LEU A 3 -19.32 -42.46 -0.44
CA LEU A 3 -19.03 -41.67 0.75
C LEU A 3 -19.35 -40.20 0.43
N ILE A 4 -20.27 -39.64 1.22
CA ILE A 4 -20.43 -38.20 1.36
C ILE A 4 -19.11 -37.67 1.95
N SER A 5 -18.32 -36.97 1.14
CA SER A 5 -17.28 -36.07 1.64
C SER A 5 -17.66 -34.66 1.21
N SER A 6 -18.50 -34.04 2.04
CA SER A 6 -18.74 -32.60 2.03
C SER A 6 -17.52 -31.92 2.63
N ASP A 7 -16.55 -31.49 1.83
CA ASP A 7 -15.46 -30.65 2.34
C ASP A 7 -14.80 -29.75 1.27
N GLU A 8 -15.60 -29.12 0.42
CA GLU A 8 -15.07 -28.24 -0.65
C GLU A 8 -15.02 -26.74 -0.31
N ASN A 9 -15.30 -26.29 0.93
CA ASN A 9 -15.46 -24.84 1.18
C ASN A 9 -14.72 -24.25 2.41
N ASN A 10 -13.64 -24.88 2.90
CA ASN A 10 -12.88 -24.33 4.04
C ASN A 10 -11.52 -23.68 3.70
N GLY A 11 -11.21 -23.44 2.42
CA GLY A 11 -9.90 -22.91 2.00
C GLY A 11 -9.86 -21.46 1.48
N GLY A 12 -11.01 -20.78 1.37
CA GLY A 12 -11.14 -19.56 0.56
C GLY A 12 -10.69 -18.25 1.23
N PHE A 13 -10.93 -18.09 2.53
CA PHE A 13 -10.78 -16.79 3.20
C PHE A 13 -9.40 -16.58 3.85
N GLU A 14 -8.83 -17.60 4.48
CA GLU A 14 -7.50 -17.50 5.09
C GLU A 14 -6.41 -17.25 4.02
N LYS A 15 -6.54 -17.89 2.85
CA LYS A 15 -5.64 -17.65 1.71
C LYS A 15 -5.79 -16.24 1.15
N LEU A 16 -7.01 -15.71 1.08
CA LEU A 16 -7.26 -14.36 0.58
C LEU A 16 -6.60 -13.29 1.47
N GLU A 17 -6.70 -13.42 2.80
CA GLU A 17 -6.05 -12.47 3.70
C GLU A 17 -4.52 -12.57 3.71
N VAL A 18 -3.97 -13.77 3.54
CA VAL A 18 -2.53 -13.96 3.35
C VAL A 18 -2.06 -13.28 2.06
N VAL A 19 -2.78 -13.47 0.96
CA VAL A 19 -2.48 -12.82 -0.33
C VAL A 19 -2.57 -11.30 -0.20
N LYS A 20 -3.65 -10.76 0.39
CA LYS A 20 -3.77 -9.31 0.64
C LYS A 20 -2.62 -8.78 1.48
N LYS A 21 -2.22 -9.46 2.57
CA LYS A 21 -1.06 -9.05 3.39
C LYS A 21 0.25 -9.09 2.61
N TYR A 22 0.44 -10.08 1.74
CA TYR A 22 1.62 -10.22 0.90
C TYR A 22 1.71 -9.06 -0.12
N PHE A 23 0.64 -8.82 -0.87
CA PHE A 23 0.56 -7.69 -1.80
C PHE A 23 0.66 -6.36 -1.06
N TYR A 24 -0.01 -6.20 0.09
CA TYR A 24 0.15 -5.03 0.94
C TYR A 24 1.63 -4.83 1.28
N ARG A 25 2.36 -5.84 1.76
CA ARG A 25 3.80 -5.69 2.06
C ARG A 25 4.67 -5.34 0.85
N ILE A 26 4.31 -5.77 -0.36
CA ILE A 26 5.10 -5.47 -1.56
C ILE A 26 4.79 -4.06 -2.05
N PHE A 27 3.51 -3.74 -2.17
CA PHE A 27 3.03 -2.52 -2.82
C PHE A 27 2.86 -1.35 -1.85
N THR A 28 2.83 -1.59 -0.53
CA THR A 28 2.76 -0.49 0.46
C THR A 28 4.12 0.01 0.96
N VAL A 29 5.21 -0.61 0.52
CA VAL A 29 6.55 -0.17 0.90
C VAL A 29 6.94 1.01 0.02
N LEU A 30 6.63 2.21 0.51
CA LEU A 30 7.21 3.43 -0.02
C LEU A 30 8.74 3.34 0.06
N SER A 31 9.41 3.81 -1.00
CA SER A 31 10.86 3.84 -1.05
C SER A 31 11.43 4.71 0.06
N LYS A 32 12.72 4.53 0.37
CA LYS A 32 13.38 5.29 1.44
C LYS A 32 13.33 6.79 1.16
N GLU A 33 13.55 7.18 -0.10
CA GLU A 33 13.50 8.57 -0.56
C GLU A 33 12.11 9.19 -0.36
N VAL A 34 11.05 8.50 -0.78
CA VAL A 34 9.65 8.94 -0.60
C VAL A 34 9.33 9.14 0.88
N LYS A 35 9.82 8.26 1.76
CA LYS A 35 9.63 8.41 3.22
C LYS A 35 10.37 9.60 3.79
N GLU A 36 11.58 9.88 3.33
CA GLU A 36 12.38 11.03 3.78
C GLU A 36 11.73 12.34 3.35
N GLU A 37 11.25 12.44 2.12
CA GLU A 37 10.50 13.61 1.64
C GLU A 37 9.21 13.84 2.44
N LEU A 38 8.43 12.79 2.71
CA LEU A 38 7.23 12.89 3.55
C LEU A 38 7.51 13.41 4.96
N MET A 39 8.68 13.10 5.54
CA MET A 39 9.07 13.62 6.86
C MET A 39 9.41 15.11 6.83
N LYS A 40 9.82 15.66 5.69
CA LYS A 40 10.13 17.09 5.54
C LYS A 40 8.88 17.96 5.44
N LEU A 41 7.72 17.39 5.08
CA LEU A 41 6.47 18.11 4.84
C LEU A 41 5.78 18.64 6.13
N ASN A 42 6.33 18.40 7.33
CA ASN A 42 5.76 18.86 8.62
C ASN A 42 4.24 18.60 8.78
N LEU A 43 3.75 17.50 8.21
CA LEU A 43 2.34 17.12 8.23
C LEU A 43 1.92 16.57 9.60
N SER A 44 0.65 16.75 9.93
CA SER A 44 0.03 16.02 11.03
C SER A 44 0.01 14.51 10.74
N LYS A 45 -0.17 13.70 11.80
CA LYS A 45 -0.23 12.24 11.66
C LYS A 45 -1.38 11.78 10.73
N ASP A 46 -2.49 12.50 10.74
CA ASP A 46 -3.67 12.15 9.94
C ASP A 46 -3.45 12.50 8.47
N GLU A 47 -2.91 13.68 8.17
CA GLU A 47 -2.53 14.07 6.80
C GLU A 47 -1.48 13.11 6.22
N LEU A 48 -0.45 12.78 7.00
CA LEU A 48 0.58 11.83 6.60
C LEU A 48 -0.01 10.44 6.31
N LYS A 49 -1.05 10.04 7.05
CA LYS A 49 -1.74 8.75 6.84
C LYS A 49 -2.55 8.75 5.54
N GLU A 50 -3.28 9.82 5.25
CA GLU A 50 -4.06 9.92 4.01
C GLU A 50 -3.13 9.98 2.79
N ILE A 51 -2.09 10.81 2.82
CA ILE A 51 -1.12 10.89 1.71
C ILE A 51 -0.43 9.54 1.47
N LYS A 52 -0.05 8.82 2.53
CA LYS A 52 0.55 7.48 2.38
C LYS A 52 -0.38 6.48 1.72
N LYS A 53 -1.69 6.54 1.98
CA LYS A 53 -2.66 5.65 1.31
C LYS A 53 -2.69 5.92 -0.18
N GLU A 54 -2.73 7.20 -0.58
CA GLU A 54 -2.78 7.58 -1.99
C GLU A 54 -1.48 7.21 -2.71
N LEU A 55 -0.32 7.53 -2.11
CA LEU A 55 1.00 7.24 -2.67
C LEU A 55 1.24 5.75 -2.92
N VAL A 56 0.75 4.89 -2.02
CA VAL A 56 0.93 3.44 -2.11
C VAL A 56 0.34 2.83 -3.38
N PHE A 57 -0.69 3.45 -3.96
CA PHE A 57 -1.31 2.97 -5.19
C PHE A 57 -0.65 3.53 -6.45
N LEU A 58 0.34 4.42 -6.31
CA LEU A 58 1.06 5.01 -7.42
C LEU A 58 2.35 4.25 -7.73
N PRO A 59 2.75 4.14 -9.00
CA PRO A 59 4.13 3.79 -9.38
C PRO A 59 5.14 4.75 -8.74
N GLU A 60 6.37 4.30 -8.52
CA GLU A 60 7.41 5.09 -7.83
C GLU A 60 7.67 6.44 -8.51
N GLU A 61 7.65 6.52 -9.83
CA GLU A 61 7.82 7.77 -10.58
C GLU A 61 6.71 8.77 -10.25
N LYS A 62 5.48 8.27 -10.12
CA LYS A 62 4.30 9.07 -9.77
C LYS A 62 4.27 9.46 -8.29
N GLN A 63 4.83 8.64 -7.41
CA GLN A 63 5.01 9.01 -6.00
C GLN A 63 5.97 10.20 -5.87
N ILE A 64 7.07 10.19 -6.62
CA ILE A 64 8.06 11.28 -6.62
C ILE A 64 7.48 12.57 -7.22
N GLU A 65 6.76 12.47 -8.34
CA GLU A 65 6.08 13.61 -8.98
C GLU A 65 5.10 14.30 -8.00
N PHE A 66 4.24 13.51 -7.35
CA PHE A 66 3.30 14.02 -6.34
C PHE A 66 4.00 14.73 -5.17
N LEU A 67 5.12 14.19 -4.68
CA LEU A 67 5.88 14.82 -3.59
C LEU A 67 6.56 16.13 -4.03
N LYS A 68 7.01 16.21 -5.29
CA LYS A 68 7.56 17.45 -5.86
C LYS A 68 6.51 18.54 -5.97
N GLU A 69 5.29 18.19 -6.40
CA GLU A 69 4.15 19.10 -6.45
C GLU A 69 3.81 19.64 -5.06
N LEU A 70 3.77 18.77 -4.04
CA LEU A 70 3.50 19.16 -2.65
C LEU A 70 4.57 20.07 -2.04
N THR A 71 5.84 19.84 -2.39
CA THR A 71 6.97 20.65 -1.88
C THR A 71 7.19 21.95 -2.66
N GLY A 72 6.46 22.17 -3.76
CA GLY A 72 6.65 23.33 -4.64
C GLY A 72 7.94 23.28 -5.46
N ASN A 73 8.56 22.10 -5.60
CA ASN A 73 9.79 21.87 -6.37
C ASN A 73 9.49 21.30 -7.78
N ALA A 74 8.31 21.57 -8.32
CA ALA A 74 7.96 21.23 -9.69
C ALA A 74 8.58 22.29 -10.63
N GLU A 75 9.80 22.03 -11.10
CA GLU A 75 10.42 22.77 -12.22
C GLU A 75 9.91 22.27 -13.57
#